data_AF-A0A2A2TMX5-F1
#
_entry.id   AF-A0A2A2TMX5-F1
#
_cell.length_a   1.000
_cell.length_b   1.000
_cell.length_c   1.000
_cell.angle_alpha   90.00
_cell.angle_beta   90.00
_cell.angle_gamma   90.00
#
_symmetry.space_group_name_H-M   'P 1'
#
loop_
_entity.id
_entity.type
_entity.pdbx_description
1 polymer ?
#
loop_
_entity_poly.entity_id
_entity_poly.type
_entity_poly.pdbx_seq_one_letter_code
_entity_poly.pdbx_strand_id
1 'polypeptide(L)'
;MYNQLEQNLRNYICQEFEKDGLPKELGEFIFDGITQDIAENWNNTRFLKWCDEMEVKFPQFTPKQLITCHEKVNNLTEKYTRVVKAFTFKGFGKK
;
A
#
# COMPACT_ATOMS: atom_id res chain seq x y z
N MET A 1 -5.14 17.21 -5.53
CA MET A 1 -3.76 17.38 -5.05
C MET A 1 -3.49 16.28 -4.05
N TYR A 2 -2.82 15.21 -4.48
CA TYR A 2 -2.39 14.16 -3.57
C TYR A 2 -1.38 14.73 -2.58
N ASN A 3 -1.57 14.45 -1.30
CA ASN A 3 -0.75 14.99 -0.21
C ASN A 3 0.71 14.55 -0.44
N GLN A 4 1.71 15.42 -0.31
CA GLN A 4 3.13 15.08 -0.57
C GLN A 4 3.58 13.80 0.17
N LEU A 5 3.01 13.57 1.34
CA LEU A 5 3.17 12.35 2.15
C LEU A 5 2.69 11.08 1.45
N GLU A 6 1.57 11.15 0.76
CA GLU A 6 0.98 10.05 0.02
C GLU A 6 1.82 9.67 -1.20
N GLN A 7 2.35 10.67 -1.92
CA GLN A 7 3.29 10.44 -3.02
C GLN A 7 4.59 9.79 -2.52
N ASN A 8 5.11 10.24 -1.39
CA ASN A 8 6.32 9.66 -0.80
C ASN A 8 6.08 8.20 -0.35
N LEU A 9 4.91 7.91 0.22
CA LEU A 9 4.50 6.56 0.59
C LEU A 9 4.36 5.65 -0.64
N ARG A 10 3.66 6.13 -1.68
CA ARG A 10 3.51 5.42 -2.96
C ARG A 10 4.87 5.05 -3.55
N ASN A 11 5.79 6.02 -3.62
CA ASN A 11 7.15 5.80 -4.11
C ASN A 11 7.93 4.78 -3.26
N TYR A 12 7.79 4.85 -1.92
CA TYR A 12 8.42 3.89 -1.02
C TYR A 12 7.91 2.46 -1.26
N ILE A 13 6.61 2.27 -1.40
CA ILE A 13 6.00 0.96 -1.69
C ILE A 13 6.52 0.40 -3.01
N CYS A 14 6.55 1.21 -4.07
CA CYS A 14 7.05 0.78 -5.38
C CYS A 14 8.50 0.30 -5.33
N GLN A 15 9.36 1.04 -4.62
CA GLN A 15 10.77 0.67 -4.45
C GLN A 15 10.92 -0.65 -3.69
N GLU A 16 10.11 -0.89 -2.66
CA GLU A 16 10.14 -2.13 -1.89
C GLU A 16 9.61 -3.34 -2.69
N PHE A 17 8.75 -3.10 -3.68
CA PHE A 17 8.32 -4.14 -4.61
C PHE A 17 9.44 -4.49 -5.60
N GLU A 18 10.12 -3.50 -6.18
CA GLU A 18 11.25 -3.76 -7.08
C GLU A 18 12.40 -4.52 -6.42
N LYS A 19 12.71 -4.20 -5.16
CA LYS A 19 13.75 -4.92 -4.40
C LYS A 19 13.45 -6.40 -4.24
N ASP A 20 12.18 -6.75 -4.18
CA ASP A 20 11.71 -8.13 -4.09
C ASP A 20 11.56 -8.79 -5.48
N GLY A 21 11.92 -8.09 -6.56
CA GLY A 21 11.75 -8.55 -7.94
C GLY A 21 10.30 -8.49 -8.43
N LEU A 22 9.43 -7.75 -7.75
CA LEU A 22 8.04 -7.53 -8.14
C LEU A 22 7.91 -6.28 -9.03
N PRO A 23 6.94 -6.23 -9.95
CA PRO A 23 6.67 -5.04 -10.77
C PRO A 23 6.27 -3.83 -9.91
N LYS A 24 6.80 -2.64 -10.22
CA LYS A 24 6.36 -1.38 -9.58
C LYS A 24 4.85 -1.17 -9.70
N GLU A 25 4.33 -1.39 -10.91
CA GLU A 25 2.92 -1.20 -11.26
C GLU A 25 1.99 -2.05 -10.37
N LEU A 26 2.46 -3.20 -9.89
CA LEU A 26 1.70 -4.03 -8.95
C LEU A 26 1.59 -3.36 -7.58
N GLY A 27 2.69 -2.78 -7.08
CA GLY A 27 2.70 -2.02 -5.84
C GLY A 27 1.83 -0.76 -5.92
N GLU A 28 1.87 -0.06 -7.05
CA GLU A 28 1.01 1.10 -7.32
C GLU A 28 -0.47 0.72 -7.34
N PHE A 29 -0.81 -0.33 -8.10
CA PHE A 29 -2.19 -0.79 -8.23
C PHE A 29 -2.81 -1.18 -6.89
N ILE A 30 -2.10 -1.96 -6.08
CA ILE A 30 -2.57 -2.40 -4.77
C ILE A 30 -2.69 -1.21 -3.81
N PHE A 31 -1.74 -0.26 -3.86
CA PHE A 31 -1.79 0.96 -3.05
C PHE A 31 -3.00 1.83 -3.40
N ASP A 32 -3.26 2.05 -4.68
CA ASP A 32 -4.40 2.84 -5.16
C ASP A 32 -5.74 2.17 -4.78
N GLY A 33 -5.76 0.84 -4.63
CA GLY A 33 -6.91 0.08 -4.08
C GLY A 33 -7.13 0.30 -2.59
N ILE A 34 -6.08 0.12 -1.78
CA ILE A 34 -6.15 0.27 -0.31
C ILE A 34 -6.48 1.71 0.10
N THR A 35 -5.92 2.70 -0.59
CA THR A 35 -6.12 4.12 -0.29
C THR A 35 -7.55 4.59 -0.51
N GLN A 36 -8.33 3.92 -1.35
CA GLN A 36 -9.75 4.20 -1.52
C GLN A 36 -10.61 3.77 -0.31
N ASP A 37 -10.13 2.80 0.48
CA ASP A 37 -10.89 2.19 1.59
C ASP A 37 -10.05 2.03 2.86
N ILE A 38 -9.33 3.08 3.26
CA ILE A 38 -8.41 3.10 4.43
C ILE A 38 -9.13 2.78 5.76
N ALA A 39 -10.47 2.91 5.80
CA ALA A 39 -11.29 2.60 6.97
C ALA A 39 -11.80 1.15 7.02
N GLU A 40 -11.68 0.40 5.93
CA GLU A 40 -12.20 -0.97 5.84
C GLU A 40 -11.11 -1.98 6.21
N ASN A 41 -11.46 -2.99 7.01
CA ASN A 41 -10.54 -4.09 7.31
C ASN A 41 -10.53 -5.04 6.11
N TRP A 42 -9.54 -4.90 5.23
CA TRP A 42 -9.42 -5.69 4.01
C TRP A 42 -9.09 -7.16 4.32
N ASN A 43 -10.13 -7.99 4.45
CA ASN A 43 -9.97 -9.44 4.53
C ASN A 43 -9.75 -10.06 3.12
N ASN A 44 -9.24 -11.29 3.09
CA ASN A 44 -8.92 -11.98 1.83
C ASN A 44 -10.10 -12.03 0.86
N THR A 45 -11.32 -12.25 1.35
CA THR A 45 -12.53 -12.32 0.52
C THR A 45 -12.84 -10.97 -0.14
N ARG A 46 -12.71 -9.86 0.59
CA ARG A 46 -12.93 -8.50 0.08
C ARG A 46 -11.88 -8.14 -0.97
N PHE A 47 -10.62 -8.48 -0.72
CA PHE A 47 -9.53 -8.23 -1.66
C PHE A 47 -9.72 -8.96 -2.98
N LEU A 48 -10.12 -10.25 -2.93
CA LEU A 48 -10.41 -11.02 -4.15
C LEU A 48 -11.57 -10.42 -4.94
N LYS A 49 -12.64 -10.01 -4.25
CA LYS A 49 -13.78 -9.33 -4.88
C LYS A 49 -13.36 -8.02 -5.54
N TRP A 50 -12.50 -7.23 -4.88
CA TRP A 50 -11.95 -6.01 -5.47
C TRP A 50 -11.07 -6.28 -6.70
N CYS A 51 -10.25 -7.34 -6.67
CA CYS A 51 -9.50 -7.77 -7.86
C CYS A 51 -10.42 -8.15 -9.02
N ASP A 52 -11.56 -8.80 -8.74
CA ASP A 52 -12.56 -9.11 -9.76
C ASP A 52 -13.27 -7.85 -10.29
N GLU A 53 -13.53 -6.86 -9.42
CA GLU A 53 -14.22 -5.59 -9.76
C GLU A 53 -13.35 -4.61 -10.54
N MET A 54 -12.03 -4.59 -10.32
CA MET A 54 -11.13 -3.59 -10.92
C MET A 54 -10.79 -3.84 -12.40
N GLU A 55 -11.18 -4.98 -12.98
CA GLU A 55 -10.87 -5.42 -14.37
C GLU A 55 -9.37 -5.45 -14.76
N VAL A 56 -8.47 -4.92 -13.92
CA VAL A 56 -7.02 -4.95 -14.08
C VAL A 56 -6.52 -6.34 -13.70
N LYS A 57 -6.18 -7.12 -14.73
CA LYS A 57 -5.64 -8.46 -14.54
C LYS A 57 -4.12 -8.38 -14.45
N PHE A 58 -3.59 -8.86 -13.34
CA PHE A 58 -2.21 -9.32 -13.22
C PHE A 58 -2.19 -10.85 -13.41
N PRO A 59 -2.45 -11.38 -14.62
CA PRO A 59 -2.66 -12.82 -14.87
C PRO A 59 -1.42 -13.67 -14.52
N GLN A 60 -0.25 -13.05 -14.44
CA GLN A 60 1.00 -13.68 -14.02
C GLN A 60 1.08 -13.91 -12.51
N PHE A 61 0.17 -13.33 -11.72
CA PHE A 61 0.08 -13.50 -10.28
C PHE A 61 -1.18 -14.29 -9.90
N THR A 62 -1.00 -15.30 -9.05
CA THR A 62 -2.12 -16.02 -8.46
C THR A 62 -2.85 -15.15 -7.42
N PRO A 63 -4.13 -15.41 -7.15
CA PRO A 63 -4.88 -14.76 -6.09
C PRO A 63 -4.14 -14.72 -4.74
N LYS A 64 -3.45 -15.82 -4.39
CA LYS A 64 -2.65 -15.91 -3.17
C LYS A 64 -1.46 -14.94 -3.17
N GLN A 65 -0.75 -14.80 -4.29
CA GLN A 65 0.36 -13.86 -4.40
C GLN A 65 -0.13 -12.41 -4.32
N LEU A 66 -1.28 -12.10 -4.93
CA LEU A 66 -1.89 -10.78 -4.83
C LEU A 66 -2.27 -10.44 -3.38
N ILE A 67 -2.84 -11.39 -2.63
CA ILE A 67 -3.12 -11.24 -1.19
C ILE A 67 -1.83 -10.97 -0.41
N THR A 68 -0.76 -11.71 -0.67
CA THR A 68 0.54 -11.47 -0.01
C THR A 68 1.11 -10.08 -0.34
N CYS A 69 0.95 -9.63 -1.58
CA CYS A 69 1.34 -8.28 -1.98
C CYS A 69 0.50 -7.22 -1.26
N HIS A 70 -0.80 -7.44 -1.10
CA HIS A 70 -1.70 -6.58 -0.33
C HIS A 70 -1.29 -6.48 1.14
N GLU A 71 -1.03 -7.60 1.81
CA GLU A 71 -0.51 -7.62 3.18
C GLU A 71 0.82 -6.87 3.29
N LYS A 72 1.71 -7.00 2.30
CA LYS A 72 2.96 -6.24 2.24
C LYS A 72 2.70 -4.74 2.15
N VAL A 73 1.80 -4.28 1.26
CA VAL A 73 1.46 -2.85 1.16
C VAL A 73 0.89 -2.32 2.48
N ASN A 74 -0.05 -3.03 3.11
CA ASN A 74 -0.58 -2.63 4.42
C ASN A 74 0.51 -2.48 5.48
N ASN A 75 1.41 -3.47 5.58
CA ASN A 75 2.53 -3.42 6.51
C ASN A 75 3.49 -2.25 6.24
N LEU A 76 3.77 -1.95 4.97
CA LEU A 76 4.62 -0.81 4.58
C LEU A 76 3.94 0.53 4.91
N THR A 77 2.65 0.66 4.63
CA THR A 77 1.83 1.83 4.96
C THR A 77 1.77 2.08 6.46
N GLU A 78 1.56 1.05 7.28
CA GLU A 78 1.59 1.18 8.73
C GLU A 78 2.97 1.62 9.23
N LYS A 79 4.04 0.98 8.78
CA LYS A 79 5.41 1.33 9.17
C LYS A 79 5.73 2.78 8.82
N TYR A 80 5.44 3.19 7.59
CA TYR A 80 5.66 4.55 7.13
C TYR A 80 4.86 5.55 7.97
N THR A 81 3.58 5.28 8.22
CA THR A 81 2.72 6.14 9.05
C THR A 81 3.24 6.26 10.48
N ARG A 82 3.71 5.17 11.09
CA ARG A 82 4.32 5.20 12.44
C ARG A 82 5.58 6.05 12.46
N VAL A 83 6.44 5.90 11.45
CA VAL A 83 7.68 6.69 11.31
C VAL A 83 7.35 8.17 11.14
N VAL A 84 6.47 8.52 10.21
CA VAL A 84 6.03 9.90 9.98
C VAL A 84 5.51 10.50 11.29
N LYS A 85 4.60 9.82 11.99
CA LYS A 85 4.05 10.26 13.28
C LYS A 85 5.13 10.49 14.32
N ALA A 86 6.10 9.59 14.45
CA ALA A 86 7.21 9.73 15.39
C ALA A 86 8.08 10.97 15.10
N PHE A 87 8.33 11.28 13.81
CA PHE A 87 9.08 12.47 13.40
C PHE A 87 8.25 13.77 13.50
N THR A 88 6.93 13.72 13.26
CA THR A 88 6.06 14.90 13.45
C THR A 88 5.84 15.24 14.92
N PHE A 89 5.69 14.23 15.80
CA PHE A 89 5.50 14.48 17.25
C PHE A 89 6.74 15.04 17.94
N LYS A 90 7.96 14.74 17.45
CA LYS A 90 9.19 15.34 17.98
C LYS A 90 9.33 16.85 17.67
N GLY A 91 8.42 17.44 16.89
CA GLY A 91 8.36 18.88 16.60
C GLY A 91 7.61 19.74 17.63
N PHE A 92 6.82 19.15 18.55
CA PHE A 92 6.02 19.88 19.55
C PHE A 92 6.51 19.63 20.99
N GLY A 93 7.83 19.70 21.19
CA GLY A 93 8.47 19.51 22.50
C GLY A 93 9.51 20.58 22.81
N LYS A 94 9.25 21.84 22.44
CA LYS A 94 9.93 23.01 23.01
C LYS A 94 8.92 24.12 23.26
N LYS A 95 8.37 24.14 24.46
CA LYS A 95 8.19 25.35 25.26
C LYS A 95 7.89 24.97 26.70
#